data_AF-A0A3D8MV71-F1
#
_entry.id   AF-A0A3D8MV71-F1
#
_cell.length_a   1.000
_cell.length_b   1.000
_cell.length_c   1.000
_cell.angle_alpha   90.00
_cell.angle_beta   90.00
_cell.angle_gamma   90.00
#
_symmetry.space_group_name_H-M   'P 1'
#
loop_
_entity.id
_entity.type
_entity.pdbx_description
1 polymer ?
#
loop_
_entity_poly.entity_id
_entity_poly.type
_entity_poly.pdbx_seq_one_letter_code
_entity_poly.pdbx_strand_id
1 'polypeptide(L)'
;MSRSHVVLAALAASSLLACNVADTSSEATLAQPGESCVEDEGCASGLCQADTQVCAARCTSTCEGDDLVCFEGHCLAAGYCVEGVGPGCQPSTCEPGCAPDATCDLEAADGPECVCDEGFEGDGQTCTPVEQNPCLDDNGGCGDPALVQCDAELDDDDALIAACTTINPCLDDNGGCGDPAFFECSNPEVGVGHCADIDFCATDNGGCGDPARYLCINVSGDAPLCQITAACDQDYEVPLLEDTFISSLARDANFSSLPFLVVHSSFQTEGEENEFNYTSTYEYLAKGPHSSLLKFDLSALPNTGPVVNAALKLVRFDGFYCPLFMNCQFLGFTDALDLVDGSWSANALTWRHAPEVLQSSLASWRIAEGARSQGGRLYTITSAALTAAAQSLVETDADAMALSVSSTRGRSLYYSSRHSEADRRPTMTVTLRECTQHQVLPNANATVSTFEPDTPLGEGGGLIADRNRSEFYVRFDMSDIPVGTTLAGAQLQLAVTDVESFGGEARFSVDYLVDDVWGESSVTYTNRPDAHGRELAVFNLQQGDAPTLPETITIDSIHLFEAVTERFEADRSITLRIVATEDAATFAGRTHADATLRPTLTLIYE
;
A
#
# COMPACT_ATOMS: atom_id res chain seq x y z
N MET A 1 -29.91 -47.48 36.30
CA MET A 1 -29.50 -48.82 35.84
C MET A 1 -28.31 -49.22 36.72
N SER A 2 -28.27 -50.35 37.44
CA SER A 2 -28.21 -51.76 36.97
C SER A 2 -26.89 -52.04 36.23
N ARG A 3 -25.96 -52.92 36.63
CA ARG A 3 -25.81 -53.94 37.73
C ARG A 3 -24.29 -54.08 38.03
N SER A 4 -23.76 -54.53 39.18
CA SER A 4 -23.75 -55.88 39.81
C SER A 4 -23.15 -56.98 38.88
N HIS A 5 -22.24 -57.89 39.26
CA HIS A 5 -21.80 -58.51 40.54
C HIS A 5 -20.25 -58.69 40.55
N VAL A 6 -19.48 -58.92 41.64
CA VAL A 6 -19.51 -59.85 42.81
C VAL A 6 -19.26 -61.32 42.45
N VAL A 7 -18.19 -61.97 42.97
CA VAL A 7 -18.09 -63.08 43.98
C VAL A 7 -16.57 -63.43 44.08
N LEU A 8 -15.87 -63.47 45.25
CA LEU A 8 -15.77 -64.54 46.30
C LEU A 8 -15.19 -65.89 45.78
N ALA A 9 -14.62 -66.86 46.53
CA ALA A 9 -14.09 -67.08 47.91
C ALA A 9 -13.27 -68.41 47.86
N ALA A 10 -12.53 -68.98 48.84
CA ALA A 10 -11.97 -68.68 50.18
C ALA A 10 -10.86 -69.76 50.45
N LEU A 11 -9.99 -69.74 51.48
CA LEU A 11 -10.13 -70.28 52.86
C LEU A 11 -8.70 -70.18 53.50
N ALA A 12 -8.48 -69.76 54.76
CA ALA A 12 -8.61 -70.48 56.06
C ALA A 12 -7.61 -71.65 56.27
N ALA A 13 -7.11 -71.99 57.48
CA ALA A 13 -6.99 -71.32 58.79
C ALA A 13 -6.18 -72.21 59.79
N SER A 14 -5.91 -71.68 61.00
CA SER A 14 -5.75 -72.42 62.29
C SER A 14 -4.52 -73.32 62.57
N SER A 15 -3.54 -72.70 63.22
CA SER A 15 -2.82 -73.11 64.44
C SER A 15 -3.14 -74.44 65.20
N LEU A 16 -2.04 -75.06 65.69
CA LEU A 16 -1.79 -75.62 67.04
C LEU A 16 -2.22 -77.05 67.48
N LEU A 17 -1.38 -77.60 68.38
CA LEU A 17 -1.57 -78.65 69.42
C LEU A 17 -1.47 -80.17 69.09
N ALA A 18 -0.21 -80.63 69.06
CA ALA A 18 0.40 -81.68 69.92
C ALA A 18 -0.31 -83.03 70.24
N CYS A 19 0.45 -84.13 70.09
CA CYS A 19 0.52 -85.23 71.08
C CYS A 19 1.84 -86.03 70.95
N ASN A 20 2.28 -86.67 72.05
CA ASN A 20 3.48 -87.51 72.10
C ASN A 20 3.18 -88.97 71.70
N VAL A 21 4.11 -89.62 71.01
CA VAL A 21 4.48 -91.03 71.23
C VAL A 21 6.01 -91.11 71.17
N ALA A 22 6.62 -91.95 72.00
CA ALA A 22 8.05 -92.26 71.94
C ALA A 22 8.22 -93.76 71.69
N ASP A 23 9.20 -94.12 70.87
CA ASP A 23 9.82 -95.45 70.87
C ASP A 23 11.32 -95.29 70.56
N THR A 24 12.14 -96.28 70.90
CA THR A 24 13.61 -96.18 70.89
C THR A 24 14.27 -97.34 70.17
N SER A 25 14.68 -97.09 68.92
CA SER A 25 15.65 -97.90 68.18
C SER A 25 16.70 -96.98 67.57
N SER A 26 17.99 -97.30 67.75
CA SER A 26 19.08 -96.55 67.13
C SER A 26 19.23 -96.95 65.66
N GLU A 27 18.49 -96.28 64.79
CA GLU A 27 18.79 -96.28 63.36
C GLU A 27 20.13 -95.54 63.13
N ALA A 28 20.91 -96.00 62.15
CA ALA A 28 22.13 -95.30 61.76
C ALA A 28 21.75 -94.12 60.85
N THR A 29 22.10 -92.90 61.24
CA THR A 29 21.85 -91.71 60.42
C THR A 29 22.65 -91.80 59.13
N LEU A 30 21.97 -91.98 58.00
CA LEU A 30 22.59 -91.97 56.67
C LEU A 30 22.94 -90.53 56.27
N ALA A 31 24.09 -90.36 55.64
CA ALA A 31 24.61 -89.08 55.18
C ALA A 31 23.72 -88.50 54.06
N GLN A 32 23.45 -87.20 54.13
CA GLN A 32 22.55 -86.49 53.22
C GLN A 32 23.27 -86.10 51.91
N PRO A 33 22.54 -85.80 50.82
CA PRO A 33 23.16 -85.31 49.59
C PRO A 33 24.02 -84.07 49.85
N GLY A 34 25.28 -84.11 49.40
CA GLY A 34 26.30 -83.09 49.70
C GLY A 34 27.22 -83.41 50.88
N GLU A 35 26.89 -84.38 51.75
CA GLU A 35 27.78 -84.87 52.81
C GLU A 35 28.75 -85.95 52.29
N SER A 36 29.89 -86.13 52.96
CA SER A 36 30.94 -87.07 52.52
C SER A 36 30.64 -88.54 52.86
N CYS A 37 31.10 -89.44 52.00
CA CYS A 37 30.81 -90.87 52.06
C CYS A 37 32.00 -91.74 51.63
N VAL A 38 31.95 -93.02 51.97
CA VAL A 38 32.98 -94.01 51.59
C VAL A 38 32.40 -95.11 50.69
N GLU A 39 31.11 -95.42 50.86
CA GLU A 39 30.39 -96.46 50.12
C GLU A 39 28.88 -96.15 50.09
N ASP A 40 28.17 -96.67 49.08
CA ASP A 40 26.76 -96.33 48.78
C ASP A 40 25.81 -96.52 49.98
N GLU A 41 26.04 -97.56 50.79
CA GLU A 41 25.22 -97.92 51.95
C GLU A 41 25.29 -96.87 53.09
N GLY A 42 26.24 -95.93 53.04
CA GLY A 42 26.32 -94.80 53.97
C GLY A 42 25.44 -93.60 53.59
N CYS A 43 24.91 -93.55 52.36
CA CYS A 43 24.17 -92.39 51.83
C CYS A 43 22.64 -92.59 51.90
N ALA A 44 21.91 -91.54 52.28
CA ALA A 44 20.45 -91.54 52.28
C ALA A 44 19.84 -91.72 50.87
N SER A 45 20.59 -91.33 49.83
CA SER A 45 20.27 -91.57 48.42
C SER A 45 20.60 -92.99 47.92
N GLY A 46 21.35 -93.78 48.70
CA GLY A 46 21.92 -95.06 48.25
C GLY A 46 22.96 -94.91 47.12
N LEU A 47 23.60 -93.74 46.99
CA LEU A 47 24.62 -93.46 45.98
C LEU A 47 25.70 -92.51 46.53
N CYS A 48 26.91 -93.04 46.66
CA CYS A 48 28.14 -92.32 46.93
C CYS A 48 28.90 -92.14 45.61
N GLN A 49 29.15 -90.90 45.19
CA GLN A 49 29.91 -90.66 43.95
C GLN A 49 31.38 -91.02 44.20
N ALA A 50 31.86 -92.09 43.59
CA ALA A 50 33.19 -92.66 43.81
C ALA A 50 34.36 -91.70 43.50
N ASP A 51 34.18 -90.76 42.57
CA ASP A 51 35.22 -89.80 42.16
C ASP A 51 35.36 -88.62 43.14
N THR A 52 34.26 -88.22 43.82
CA THR A 52 34.24 -87.07 44.75
C THR A 52 34.10 -87.44 46.22
N GLN A 53 33.75 -88.70 46.53
CA GLN A 53 33.43 -89.18 47.88
C GLN A 53 32.32 -88.38 48.59
N VAL A 54 31.29 -87.99 47.83
CA VAL A 54 30.11 -87.25 48.31
C VAL A 54 28.81 -87.98 47.95
N CYS A 55 27.85 -88.00 48.88
CA CYS A 55 26.52 -88.54 48.64
C CYS A 55 25.78 -87.68 47.62
N ALA A 56 25.21 -88.31 46.58
CA ALA A 56 24.49 -87.61 45.54
C ALA A 56 23.12 -88.25 45.28
N ALA A 57 22.10 -87.42 45.03
CA ALA A 57 20.87 -87.86 44.38
C ALA A 57 20.97 -87.58 42.87
N ARG A 58 20.33 -88.39 42.03
CA ARG A 58 20.23 -88.12 40.58
C ARG A 58 19.05 -87.21 40.27
N CYS A 59 19.25 -86.30 39.33
CA CYS A 59 18.25 -85.35 38.86
C CYS A 59 18.29 -85.21 37.34
N THR A 60 17.23 -84.66 36.74
CA THR A 60 17.18 -84.27 35.32
C THR A 60 17.13 -82.76 35.09
N SER A 61 16.83 -81.99 36.13
CA SER A 61 16.67 -80.52 36.06
C SER A 61 16.60 -79.84 37.43
N THR A 62 16.06 -80.52 38.45
CA THR A 62 15.77 -79.97 39.77
C THR A 62 16.06 -80.99 40.87
N CYS A 63 16.32 -80.50 42.08
CA CYS A 63 16.62 -81.30 43.27
C CYS A 63 15.58 -81.08 44.37
N GLU A 64 15.51 -82.00 45.34
CA GLU A 64 14.57 -81.94 46.46
C GLU A 64 15.30 -81.45 47.72
N GLY A 65 15.26 -80.14 47.94
CA GLY A 65 15.96 -79.42 49.01
C GLY A 65 16.47 -78.06 48.53
N ASP A 66 16.20 -76.99 49.30
CA ASP A 66 16.36 -75.61 48.84
C ASP A 66 17.82 -75.19 48.54
N ASP A 67 18.80 -75.84 49.18
CA ASP A 67 20.24 -75.57 49.00
C ASP A 67 20.91 -76.45 47.91
N LEU A 68 20.15 -77.27 47.16
CA LEU A 68 20.67 -78.22 46.16
C LEU A 68 20.40 -77.80 44.72
N VAL A 69 21.45 -77.72 43.91
CA VAL A 69 21.40 -77.44 42.47
C VAL A 69 21.63 -78.74 41.68
N CYS A 70 20.87 -78.92 40.59
CA CYS A 70 21.08 -80.04 39.67
C CYS A 70 22.22 -79.71 38.69
N PHE A 71 23.41 -80.25 38.95
CA PHE A 71 24.61 -80.05 38.14
C PHE A 71 25.02 -81.39 37.51
N GLU A 72 25.18 -81.42 36.18
CA GLU A 72 25.49 -82.64 35.40
C GLU A 72 24.67 -83.89 35.79
N GLY A 73 23.37 -83.71 36.07
CA GLY A 73 22.45 -84.78 36.46
C GLY A 73 22.57 -85.28 37.90
N HIS A 74 23.32 -84.57 38.74
CA HIS A 74 23.53 -84.87 40.16
C HIS A 74 23.15 -83.67 41.04
N CYS A 75 22.55 -83.95 42.20
CA CYS A 75 22.23 -82.92 43.19
C CYS A 75 23.45 -82.62 44.06
N LEU A 76 24.00 -81.42 43.91
CA LEU A 76 25.13 -80.89 44.66
C LEU A 76 24.71 -79.61 45.39
N ALA A 77 25.37 -79.27 46.49
CA ALA A 77 25.10 -78.01 47.20
C ALA A 77 25.38 -76.80 46.29
N ALA A 78 24.57 -75.74 46.38
CA ALA A 78 24.70 -74.55 45.53
C ALA A 78 26.11 -73.91 45.59
N GLY A 79 26.75 -73.91 46.76
CA GLY A 79 28.12 -73.43 46.96
C GLY A 79 29.22 -74.46 46.67
N TYR A 80 28.91 -75.61 46.07
CA TYR A 80 29.92 -76.62 45.74
C TYR A 80 30.78 -76.15 44.55
N CYS A 81 32.09 -76.04 44.77
CA CYS A 81 33.09 -75.80 43.75
C CYS A 81 34.40 -76.48 44.18
N VAL A 82 34.88 -77.46 43.40
CA VAL A 82 36.14 -78.17 43.66
C VAL A 82 36.92 -78.28 42.34
N GLU A 83 38.19 -77.88 42.35
CA GLU A 83 39.07 -77.81 41.16
C GLU A 83 38.45 -77.06 39.95
N GLY A 84 37.55 -76.11 40.20
CA GLY A 84 36.86 -75.32 39.17
C GLY A 84 35.59 -75.97 38.61
N VAL A 85 35.16 -77.11 39.14
CA VAL A 85 33.93 -77.80 38.73
C VAL A 85 32.88 -77.75 39.86
N GLY A 86 31.69 -77.27 39.52
CA GLY A 86 30.52 -77.22 40.41
C GLY A 86 29.67 -75.97 40.22
N PRO A 87 28.42 -75.95 40.74
CA PRO A 87 27.49 -74.83 40.58
C PRO A 87 27.93 -73.53 41.26
N GLY A 88 28.88 -73.58 42.21
CA GLY A 88 29.36 -72.42 42.97
C GLY A 88 30.60 -71.72 42.40
N CYS A 89 31.09 -72.10 41.22
CA CYS A 89 32.32 -71.53 40.64
C CYS A 89 32.04 -70.26 39.81
N GLN A 90 32.51 -69.09 40.26
CA GLN A 90 32.46 -67.86 39.45
C GLN A 90 33.58 -67.83 38.38
N PRO A 91 33.32 -67.31 37.15
CA PRO A 91 34.34 -67.10 36.13
C PRO A 91 35.26 -65.91 36.50
N SER A 92 36.53 -65.97 36.09
CA SER A 92 37.57 -65.02 36.52
C SER A 92 37.98 -63.98 35.47
N THR A 93 37.34 -63.95 34.31
CA THR A 93 37.75 -63.17 33.11
C THR A 93 36.58 -62.88 32.19
N CYS A 94 36.55 -61.70 31.56
CA CYS A 94 35.82 -61.49 30.31
C CYS A 94 36.52 -62.28 29.19
N GLU A 95 36.02 -63.46 28.81
CA GLU A 95 36.45 -64.19 27.60
C GLU A 95 35.26 -64.48 26.66
N PRO A 96 35.39 -64.26 25.34
CA PRO A 96 36.55 -63.66 24.65
C PRO A 96 36.77 -62.20 25.09
N GLY A 97 38.02 -61.74 25.01
CA GLY A 97 38.40 -60.41 25.50
C GLY A 97 37.69 -59.27 24.77
N CYS A 98 37.47 -58.17 25.50
CA CYS A 98 36.76 -56.98 25.03
C CYS A 98 37.43 -56.30 23.82
N ALA A 99 36.72 -55.35 23.21
CA ALA A 99 37.24 -54.47 22.18
C ALA A 99 38.51 -53.71 22.66
N PRO A 100 39.36 -53.21 21.74
CA PRO A 100 40.54 -52.41 22.13
C PRO A 100 40.20 -51.14 22.92
N ASP A 101 39.00 -50.60 22.67
CA ASP A 101 38.44 -49.37 23.24
C ASP A 101 37.28 -49.71 24.20
N ALA A 102 37.46 -50.77 25.00
CA ALA A 102 36.50 -51.23 26.00
C ALA A 102 37.18 -51.81 27.26
N THR A 103 36.66 -51.43 28.42
CA THR A 103 37.08 -51.93 29.73
C THR A 103 36.23 -53.13 30.16
N CYS A 104 36.88 -54.21 30.61
CA CYS A 104 36.24 -55.36 31.24
C CYS A 104 35.85 -55.03 32.70
N ASP A 105 34.56 -54.96 33.00
CA ASP A 105 34.05 -54.89 34.37
C ASP A 105 33.84 -56.31 34.91
N LEU A 106 34.65 -56.70 35.90
CA LEU A 106 34.58 -57.99 36.59
C LEU A 106 33.61 -57.98 37.79
N GLU A 107 33.10 -56.81 38.19
CA GLU A 107 32.15 -56.64 39.31
C GLU A 107 30.71 -56.33 38.85
N ALA A 108 30.47 -56.31 37.54
CA ALA A 108 29.15 -56.15 36.93
C ALA A 108 28.12 -57.19 37.43
N ALA A 109 26.88 -56.74 37.66
CA ALA A 109 25.93 -57.42 38.54
C ALA A 109 25.44 -58.80 38.05
N ASP A 110 25.42 -59.02 36.73
CA ASP A 110 25.00 -60.26 36.09
C ASP A 110 26.19 -61.13 35.62
N GLY A 111 27.43 -60.74 35.96
CA GLY A 111 28.67 -61.40 35.58
C GLY A 111 29.61 -60.49 34.77
N PRO A 112 30.85 -60.94 34.46
CA PRO A 112 31.83 -60.13 33.73
C PRO A 112 31.31 -59.58 32.39
N GLU A 113 31.32 -58.26 32.24
CA GLU A 113 30.80 -57.55 31.06
C GLU A 113 31.89 -56.63 30.48
N CYS A 114 31.84 -56.41 29.16
CA CYS A 114 32.69 -55.44 28.48
C CYS A 114 31.90 -54.14 28.30
N VAL A 115 32.47 -53.01 28.73
CA VAL A 115 31.85 -51.68 28.59
C VAL A 115 32.74 -50.84 27.68
N CYS A 116 32.19 -50.25 26.62
CA CYS A 116 32.94 -49.34 25.75
C CYS A 116 33.47 -48.13 26.54
N ASP A 117 34.70 -47.70 26.23
CA ASP A 117 35.34 -46.58 26.92
C ASP A 117 34.70 -45.22 26.52
N GLU A 118 34.94 -44.18 27.32
CA GLU A 118 34.32 -42.86 27.14
C GLU A 118 34.62 -42.27 25.74
N GLY A 119 33.56 -42.02 24.96
CA GLY A 119 33.64 -41.60 23.56
C GLY A 119 33.31 -42.69 22.54
N PHE A 120 33.05 -43.93 22.96
CA PHE A 120 32.64 -45.03 22.10
C PHE A 120 31.27 -45.61 22.51
N GLU A 121 30.51 -46.12 21.54
CA GLU A 121 29.26 -46.86 21.75
C GLU A 121 29.32 -48.26 21.13
N GLY A 122 28.51 -49.19 21.64
CA GLY A 122 28.48 -50.58 21.16
C GLY A 122 28.15 -51.60 22.25
N ASP A 123 28.62 -52.83 22.08
CA ASP A 123 28.35 -53.98 22.96
C ASP A 123 29.59 -54.45 23.75
N GLY A 124 30.65 -53.62 23.82
CA GLY A 124 31.89 -53.93 24.52
C GLY A 124 32.82 -54.93 23.80
N GLN A 125 32.32 -55.71 22.84
CA GLN A 125 33.12 -56.54 21.94
C GLN A 125 33.31 -55.87 20.57
N THR A 126 32.33 -55.06 20.16
CA THR A 126 32.42 -54.06 19.10
C THR A 126 32.13 -52.71 19.74
N CYS A 127 33.09 -51.78 19.66
CA CYS A 127 32.92 -50.39 20.07
C CYS A 127 33.30 -49.49 18.90
N THR A 128 32.38 -48.62 18.49
CA THR A 128 32.57 -47.61 17.45
C THR A 128 32.62 -46.23 18.08
N PRO A 129 33.45 -45.28 17.58
CA PRO A 129 33.43 -43.92 18.07
C PRO A 129 32.01 -43.34 18.01
N VAL A 130 31.58 -42.65 19.06
CA VAL A 130 30.36 -41.85 19.01
C VAL A 130 30.65 -40.65 18.11
N GLU A 131 29.93 -40.54 16.99
CA GLU A 131 29.99 -39.36 16.13
C GLU A 131 29.35 -38.17 16.84
N GLN A 132 30.18 -37.43 17.58
CA GLN A 132 29.79 -36.21 18.26
C GLN A 132 29.47 -35.15 17.21
N ASN A 133 28.20 -34.72 17.15
CA ASN A 133 27.76 -33.65 16.28
C ASN A 133 28.62 -32.39 16.55
N PRO A 134 29.42 -31.92 15.57
CA PRO A 134 30.42 -30.90 15.82
C PRO A 134 29.80 -29.54 16.18
N CYS A 135 28.55 -29.28 15.78
CA CYS A 135 27.85 -28.04 16.09
C CYS A 135 27.48 -27.89 17.58
N LEU A 136 27.58 -28.96 18.39
CA LEU A 136 27.30 -28.90 19.83
C LEU A 136 28.41 -28.22 20.64
N ASP A 137 29.66 -28.26 20.18
CA ASP A 137 30.81 -27.64 20.81
C ASP A 137 31.34 -26.46 19.96
N ASP A 138 31.49 -25.28 20.58
CA ASP A 138 31.95 -24.03 19.95
C ASP A 138 31.28 -23.69 18.60
N ASN A 139 30.00 -24.09 18.44
CA ASN A 139 29.23 -23.96 17.20
C ASN A 139 29.95 -24.57 15.98
N GLY A 140 30.65 -25.70 16.16
CA GLY A 140 31.45 -26.35 15.10
C GLY A 140 32.67 -25.54 14.64
N GLY A 141 33.05 -24.50 15.37
CA GLY A 141 34.03 -23.51 14.93
C GLY A 141 33.49 -22.49 13.91
N CYS A 142 32.18 -22.49 13.63
CA CYS A 142 31.52 -21.55 12.72
C CYS A 142 31.48 -20.10 13.24
N GLY A 143 31.81 -19.88 14.51
CA GLY A 143 31.80 -18.58 15.16
C GLY A 143 30.49 -18.33 15.93
N ASP A 144 30.13 -17.07 16.12
CA ASP A 144 29.01 -16.67 16.97
C ASP A 144 27.67 -17.27 16.45
N PRO A 145 26.98 -18.12 17.24
CA PRO A 145 25.71 -18.72 16.83
C PRO A 145 24.55 -17.72 16.68
N ALA A 146 24.73 -16.44 17.08
CA ALA A 146 23.81 -15.37 16.74
C ALA A 146 23.98 -14.83 15.31
N LEU A 147 25.07 -15.18 14.62
CA LEU A 147 25.43 -14.68 13.28
C LEU A 147 25.64 -15.79 12.24
N VAL A 148 25.97 -17.02 12.68
CA VAL A 148 26.28 -18.15 11.80
C VAL A 148 25.63 -19.43 12.35
N GLN A 149 24.78 -20.05 11.54
CA GLN A 149 24.20 -21.36 11.80
C GLN A 149 25.25 -22.44 11.47
N CYS A 150 25.39 -23.41 12.36
CA CYS A 150 26.14 -24.64 12.11
C CYS A 150 25.13 -25.77 11.85
N ASP A 151 25.19 -26.34 10.66
CA ASP A 151 24.49 -27.57 10.30
C ASP A 151 25.51 -28.72 10.30
N ALA A 152 25.14 -29.89 10.82
CA ALA A 152 26.01 -31.07 10.81
C ALA A 152 25.75 -31.89 9.55
N GLU A 153 26.70 -31.90 8.61
CA GLU A 153 26.62 -32.62 7.34
C GLU A 153 27.66 -33.75 7.31
N LEU A 154 27.37 -34.83 6.56
CA LEU A 154 28.34 -35.92 6.34
C LEU A 154 29.28 -35.56 5.17
N ASP A 155 30.57 -35.81 5.32
CA ASP A 155 31.56 -35.65 4.25
C ASP A 155 31.73 -36.90 3.36
N ASP A 156 32.68 -36.85 2.41
CA ASP A 156 32.95 -37.95 1.46
C ASP A 156 33.48 -39.25 2.13
N ASP A 157 33.91 -39.19 3.40
CA ASP A 157 34.41 -40.32 4.20
C ASP A 157 33.38 -40.76 5.29
N ASP A 158 32.10 -40.39 5.13
CA ASP A 158 30.96 -40.62 6.04
C ASP A 158 31.11 -39.98 7.45
N ALA A 159 31.93 -38.93 7.62
CA ALA A 159 32.12 -38.26 8.91
C ALA A 159 31.29 -36.97 9.08
N LEU A 160 30.71 -36.74 10.27
CA LEU A 160 30.02 -35.48 10.59
C LEU A 160 30.98 -34.28 10.69
N ILE A 161 30.79 -33.31 9.79
CA ILE A 161 31.51 -32.03 9.73
C ILE A 161 30.56 -30.84 9.95
N ALA A 162 31.12 -29.70 10.35
CA ALA A 162 30.38 -28.46 10.54
C ALA A 162 30.24 -27.68 9.23
N ALA A 163 29.02 -27.60 8.70
CA ALA A 163 28.64 -26.74 7.58
C ALA A 163 28.18 -25.38 8.11
N CYS A 164 29.00 -24.35 7.91
CA CYS A 164 28.75 -23.01 8.44
C CYS A 164 27.96 -22.15 7.44
N THR A 165 26.72 -21.81 7.74
CA THR A 165 25.88 -20.93 6.93
C THR A 165 25.62 -19.60 7.64
N THR A 166 25.85 -18.48 6.94
CA THR A 166 25.67 -17.14 7.52
C THR A 166 24.19 -16.83 7.69
N ILE A 167 23.75 -16.50 8.91
CA ILE A 167 22.36 -16.14 9.16
C ILE A 167 22.03 -14.85 8.39
N ASN A 168 20.97 -14.90 7.60
CA ASN A 168 20.43 -13.74 6.90
C ASN A 168 19.19 -13.24 7.68
N PRO A 169 19.34 -12.24 8.58
CA PRO A 169 18.23 -11.74 9.38
C PRO A 169 17.04 -11.25 8.55
N CYS A 170 17.24 -10.81 7.30
CA CYS A 170 16.15 -10.38 6.43
C CYS A 170 15.15 -11.49 6.05
N LEU A 171 15.44 -12.77 6.33
CA LEU A 171 14.52 -13.88 6.11
C LEU A 171 13.47 -14.02 7.24
N ASP A 172 13.79 -13.56 8.46
CA ASP A 172 12.93 -13.64 9.63
C ASP A 172 12.51 -12.23 10.08
N ASP A 173 11.19 -11.98 10.18
CA ASP A 173 10.61 -10.69 10.58
C ASP A 173 11.16 -9.47 9.81
N ASN A 174 11.53 -9.67 8.53
CA ASN A 174 12.18 -8.68 7.67
C ASN A 174 13.43 -8.05 8.34
N GLY A 175 14.20 -8.83 9.12
CA GLY A 175 15.36 -8.36 9.88
C GLY A 175 15.03 -7.35 10.99
N GLY A 176 13.77 -7.25 11.39
CA GLY A 176 13.26 -6.22 12.30
C GLY A 176 13.04 -4.85 11.63
N CYS A 177 13.10 -4.77 10.29
CA CYS A 177 12.94 -3.52 9.55
C CYS A 177 11.51 -2.98 9.48
N GLY A 178 10.52 -3.74 9.95
CA GLY A 178 9.10 -3.42 9.82
C GLY A 178 8.44 -4.16 8.65
N ASP A 179 7.21 -3.77 8.31
CA ASP A 179 6.41 -4.46 7.30
C ASP A 179 7.12 -4.47 5.92
N PRO A 180 7.39 -5.65 5.32
CA PRO A 180 8.05 -5.76 4.01
C PRO A 180 7.21 -5.19 2.84
N ALA A 181 5.97 -4.74 3.08
CA ALA A 181 5.25 -3.92 2.13
C ALA A 181 5.86 -2.51 1.97
N PHE A 182 6.51 -1.96 3.00
CA PHE A 182 7.03 -0.58 3.04
C PHE A 182 8.54 -0.47 3.27
N PHE A 183 9.19 -1.52 3.80
CA PHE A 183 10.62 -1.52 4.13
C PHE A 183 11.38 -2.67 3.45
N GLU A 184 12.48 -2.38 2.76
CA GLU A 184 13.41 -3.39 2.26
C GLU A 184 14.50 -3.67 3.29
N CYS A 185 14.64 -4.94 3.70
CA CYS A 185 15.82 -5.41 4.42
C CYS A 185 16.86 -5.95 3.44
N SER A 186 18.04 -5.33 3.45
CA SER A 186 19.23 -5.82 2.74
C SER A 186 20.23 -6.41 3.73
N ASN A 187 20.93 -7.50 3.36
CA ASN A 187 21.93 -8.15 4.21
C ASN A 187 23.34 -8.05 3.59
N PRO A 188 23.99 -6.87 3.65
CA PRO A 188 25.29 -6.65 3.02
C PRO A 188 26.48 -7.27 3.79
N GLU A 189 26.28 -7.55 5.09
CA GLU A 189 27.30 -8.11 5.99
C GLU A 189 26.68 -9.26 6.82
N VAL A 190 27.52 -10.13 7.39
CA VAL A 190 27.05 -11.35 8.08
C VAL A 190 26.26 -11.02 9.34
N GLY A 191 25.00 -11.45 9.39
CA GLY A 191 24.10 -11.23 10.53
C GLY A 191 23.66 -9.77 10.72
N VAL A 192 23.77 -8.90 9.71
CA VAL A 192 23.42 -7.47 9.82
C VAL A 192 22.39 -7.09 8.75
N GLY A 193 21.13 -7.00 9.19
CA GLY A 193 20.06 -6.40 8.39
C GLY A 193 20.24 -4.88 8.31
N HIS A 194 20.21 -4.35 7.10
CA HIS A 194 20.20 -2.92 6.81
C HIS A 194 18.87 -2.54 6.16
N CYS A 195 18.07 -1.80 6.91
CA CYS A 195 16.72 -1.36 6.57
C CYS A 195 16.74 -0.08 5.74
N ALA A 196 15.93 -0.03 4.69
CA ALA A 196 15.60 1.19 3.94
C ALA A 196 14.08 1.27 3.68
N ASP A 197 13.55 2.49 3.64
CA ASP A 197 12.21 2.74 3.09
C ASP A 197 12.17 2.36 1.61
N ILE A 198 11.07 1.77 1.16
CA ILE A 198 10.82 1.51 -0.27
C ILE A 198 10.45 2.84 -0.95
N ASP A 199 11.24 3.27 -1.93
CA ASP A 199 10.91 4.42 -2.78
C ASP A 199 9.83 4.02 -3.80
N PHE A 200 8.57 4.09 -3.38
CA PHE A 200 7.42 3.87 -4.25
C PHE A 200 7.41 4.84 -5.43
N CYS A 201 7.74 6.11 -5.19
CA CYS A 201 7.73 7.15 -6.22
C CYS A 201 8.71 6.88 -7.37
N ALA A 202 9.79 6.13 -7.14
CA ALA A 202 10.72 5.70 -8.18
C ALA A 202 10.12 4.72 -9.21
N THR A 203 8.99 4.06 -8.91
CA THR A 203 8.32 3.10 -9.82
C THR A 203 6.87 3.51 -10.06
N ASP A 204 6.50 3.73 -11.33
CA ASP A 204 5.13 4.08 -11.76
C ASP A 204 4.50 5.26 -10.98
N ASN A 205 5.34 6.21 -10.55
CA ASN A 205 4.96 7.37 -9.71
C ASN A 205 4.22 6.94 -8.43
N GLY A 206 4.60 5.83 -7.81
CA GLY A 206 3.93 5.26 -6.63
C GLY A 206 2.49 4.79 -6.89
N GLY A 207 2.08 4.64 -8.15
CA GLY A 207 0.69 4.40 -8.55
C GLY A 207 -0.16 5.67 -8.65
N CYS A 208 0.40 6.86 -8.39
CA CYS A 208 -0.31 8.14 -8.46
C CYS A 208 -0.70 8.58 -9.88
N GLY A 209 -0.35 7.82 -10.93
CA GLY A 209 -0.63 8.19 -12.32
C GLY A 209 0.34 9.22 -12.90
N ASP A 210 -0.11 10.02 -13.88
CA ASP A 210 0.75 10.88 -14.69
C ASP A 210 1.57 11.89 -13.83
N PRO A 211 2.92 11.85 -13.86
CA PRO A 211 3.78 12.82 -13.18
C PRO A 211 3.61 14.28 -13.64
N ALA A 212 2.97 14.53 -14.79
CA ALA A 212 2.57 15.88 -15.21
C ALA A 212 1.32 16.41 -14.47
N ARG A 213 0.62 15.54 -13.73
CA ARG A 213 -0.58 15.85 -12.93
C ARG A 213 -0.35 15.64 -11.44
N TYR A 214 0.27 14.53 -11.03
CA TYR A 214 0.45 14.16 -9.62
C TYR A 214 1.92 14.05 -9.24
N LEU A 215 2.27 14.69 -8.12
CA LEU A 215 3.51 14.49 -7.39
C LEU A 215 3.30 13.36 -6.38
N CYS A 216 4.01 12.25 -6.55
CA CYS A 216 4.14 11.23 -5.51
C CYS A 216 5.05 11.72 -4.37
N ILE A 217 4.64 11.43 -3.14
CA ILE A 217 5.38 11.74 -1.91
C ILE A 217 5.52 10.43 -1.11
N ASN A 218 6.74 9.92 -0.94
CA ASN A 218 6.99 8.75 -0.10
C ASN A 218 6.73 9.07 1.38
N VAL A 219 5.98 8.19 2.06
CA VAL A 219 5.78 8.23 3.51
C VAL A 219 6.49 7.02 4.12
N SER A 220 7.29 7.23 5.18
CA SER A 220 8.03 6.15 5.83
C SER A 220 7.06 5.20 6.56
N GLY A 221 7.09 3.91 6.20
CA GLY A 221 6.23 2.88 6.78
C GLY A 221 4.76 2.93 6.38
N ASP A 222 4.40 3.69 5.34
CA ASP A 222 3.02 3.85 4.89
C ASP A 222 2.94 3.99 3.35
N ALA A 223 1.71 4.01 2.81
CA ALA A 223 1.51 4.20 1.37
C ALA A 223 1.91 5.63 0.91
N PRO A 224 2.41 5.81 -0.34
CA PRO A 224 2.75 7.13 -0.84
C PRO A 224 1.51 8.04 -0.97
N LEU A 225 1.67 9.33 -0.68
CA LEU A 225 0.64 10.34 -0.92
C LEU A 225 0.72 10.89 -2.34
N CYS A 226 -0.43 11.06 -2.98
CA CYS A 226 -0.55 11.57 -4.35
C CYS A 226 -1.04 13.02 -4.34
N GLN A 227 -0.12 13.99 -4.38
CA GLN A 227 -0.48 15.41 -4.43
C GLN A 227 -0.79 15.83 -5.89
N ILE A 228 -1.99 16.31 -6.18
CA ILE A 228 -2.27 16.93 -7.47
C ILE A 228 -1.56 18.29 -7.57
N THR A 229 -0.81 18.48 -8.66
CA THR A 229 -0.06 19.70 -8.98
C THR A 229 -0.64 20.45 -10.20
N ALA A 230 -1.52 19.80 -10.96
CA ALA A 230 -2.31 20.42 -12.02
C ALA A 230 -3.62 21.01 -11.47
N ALA A 231 -4.32 21.80 -12.30
CA ALA A 231 -5.66 22.30 -11.97
C ALA A 231 -6.71 21.17 -11.99
N CYS A 232 -7.78 21.30 -11.19
CA CYS A 232 -8.93 20.39 -11.26
C CYS A 232 -9.68 20.46 -12.60
N ASP A 233 -9.59 21.57 -13.32
CA ASP A 233 -10.24 21.78 -14.61
C ASP A 233 -9.25 21.41 -15.73
N GLN A 234 -9.52 20.30 -16.44
CA GLN A 234 -8.65 19.72 -17.48
C GLN A 234 -9.27 19.84 -18.87
N ASP A 235 -8.48 20.30 -19.85
CA ASP A 235 -8.89 20.56 -21.23
C ASP A 235 -8.62 19.36 -22.15
N TYR A 236 -9.67 18.65 -22.56
CA TYR A 236 -9.62 17.53 -23.52
C TYR A 236 -9.92 18.02 -24.94
N GLU A 237 -8.99 17.84 -25.88
CA GLU A 237 -9.28 18.06 -27.31
C GLU A 237 -10.03 16.86 -27.89
N VAL A 238 -11.31 17.05 -28.21
CA VAL A 238 -12.19 16.01 -28.75
C VAL A 238 -12.01 15.90 -30.28
N PRO A 239 -11.66 14.72 -30.83
CA PRO A 239 -11.41 14.55 -32.26
C PRO A 239 -12.59 14.93 -33.16
N LEU A 240 -12.33 15.63 -34.27
CA LEU A 240 -13.33 15.82 -35.33
C LEU A 240 -13.45 14.54 -36.17
N LEU A 241 -14.58 13.83 -36.04
CA LEU A 241 -14.89 12.62 -36.81
C LEU A 241 -15.26 12.94 -38.26
N GLU A 242 -16.21 13.85 -38.45
CA GLU A 242 -16.80 14.15 -39.74
C GLU A 242 -17.22 15.62 -39.84
N ASP A 243 -16.98 16.24 -41.01
CA ASP A 243 -17.57 17.54 -41.36
C ASP A 243 -18.00 17.61 -42.83
N THR A 244 -18.97 18.49 -43.09
CA THR A 244 -19.53 18.77 -44.42
C THR A 244 -20.42 20.01 -44.34
N PHE A 245 -21.12 20.35 -45.43
CA PHE A 245 -22.22 21.32 -45.40
C PHE A 245 -23.37 20.87 -46.31
N ILE A 246 -24.56 21.46 -46.13
CA ILE A 246 -25.74 21.20 -46.95
C ILE A 246 -26.19 22.46 -47.69
N SER A 247 -26.82 22.29 -48.85
CA SER A 247 -27.25 23.39 -49.72
C SER A 247 -28.72 23.27 -50.13
N SER A 248 -29.50 24.30 -49.83
CA SER A 248 -30.96 24.34 -50.08
C SER A 248 -31.37 24.40 -51.55
N LEU A 249 -30.45 24.75 -52.45
CA LEU A 249 -30.64 24.74 -53.90
C LEU A 249 -29.98 23.50 -54.54
N ALA A 250 -28.78 23.11 -54.11
CA ALA A 250 -28.14 21.86 -54.54
C ALA A 250 -28.57 20.69 -53.64
N ARG A 251 -29.89 20.42 -53.57
CA ARG A 251 -30.49 19.60 -52.51
C ARG A 251 -30.05 18.14 -52.44
N ASP A 252 -29.61 17.61 -53.58
CA ASP A 252 -29.18 16.23 -53.78
C ASP A 252 -27.65 16.11 -53.93
N ALA A 253 -26.92 17.22 -53.76
CA ALA A 253 -25.47 17.25 -53.81
C ALA A 253 -24.84 16.98 -52.44
N ASN A 254 -23.66 16.37 -52.47
CA ASN A 254 -22.83 16.11 -51.31
C ASN A 254 -21.52 16.93 -51.40
N PHE A 255 -20.95 17.29 -50.25
CA PHE A 255 -19.85 18.26 -50.16
C PHE A 255 -18.67 17.82 -49.25
N SER A 256 -18.62 16.56 -48.77
CA SER A 256 -17.63 16.05 -47.80
C SER A 256 -16.17 15.96 -48.31
N SER A 257 -15.97 16.23 -49.59
CA SER A 257 -14.67 16.22 -50.27
C SER A 257 -14.08 17.63 -50.45
N LEU A 258 -14.82 18.69 -50.13
CA LEU A 258 -14.36 20.07 -50.28
C LEU A 258 -13.49 20.50 -49.10
N PRO A 259 -12.42 21.30 -49.33
CA PRO A 259 -11.50 21.74 -48.27
C PRO A 259 -12.05 22.86 -47.37
N PHE A 260 -13.32 23.24 -47.52
CA PHE A 260 -13.98 24.33 -46.80
C PHE A 260 -15.44 24.01 -46.47
N LEU A 261 -15.96 24.69 -45.45
CA LEU A 261 -17.33 24.64 -44.97
C LEU A 261 -18.05 25.96 -45.33
N VAL A 262 -19.35 25.89 -45.63
CA VAL A 262 -20.15 27.03 -46.12
C VAL A 262 -21.34 27.30 -45.20
N VAL A 263 -21.40 28.50 -44.65
CA VAL A 263 -22.56 28.99 -43.90
C VAL A 263 -23.17 30.17 -44.66
N HIS A 264 -24.46 30.11 -44.97
CA HIS A 264 -25.15 31.17 -45.72
C HIS A 264 -26.62 31.28 -45.32
N SER A 265 -27.06 32.49 -44.97
CA SER A 265 -28.45 32.75 -44.57
C SER A 265 -29.46 32.67 -45.71
N SER A 266 -30.75 32.66 -45.36
CA SER A 266 -31.88 32.80 -46.30
C SER A 266 -32.21 34.25 -46.69
N PHE A 267 -31.43 35.24 -46.23
CA PHE A 267 -31.80 36.65 -46.34
C PHE A 267 -31.71 37.13 -47.79
N GLN A 268 -32.89 37.28 -48.42
CA GLN A 268 -33.05 37.86 -49.75
C GLN A 268 -33.34 39.36 -49.64
N THR A 269 -32.48 40.18 -50.24
CA THR A 269 -32.88 41.49 -50.78
C THR A 269 -33.72 41.25 -52.04
N GLU A 270 -34.93 41.82 -52.10
CA GLU A 270 -35.79 41.66 -53.27
C GLU A 270 -35.12 42.26 -54.52
N GLY A 271 -34.80 41.41 -55.50
CA GLY A 271 -34.26 41.81 -56.81
C GLY A 271 -32.79 41.50 -57.06
N GLU A 272 -32.03 40.98 -56.10
CA GLU A 272 -30.65 40.53 -56.31
C GLU A 272 -30.58 39.00 -56.45
N GLU A 273 -29.96 38.51 -57.54
CA GLU A 273 -29.63 37.09 -57.67
C GLU A 273 -28.55 36.74 -56.62
N ASN A 274 -28.95 35.94 -55.63
CA ASN A 274 -28.20 35.78 -54.38
C ASN A 274 -27.06 34.74 -54.52
N GLU A 275 -26.25 34.91 -55.57
CA GLU A 275 -25.14 34.05 -55.96
C GLU A 275 -23.81 34.69 -55.53
N PHE A 276 -23.08 34.05 -54.61
CA PHE A 276 -21.79 34.56 -54.15
C PHE A 276 -20.63 33.70 -54.64
N ASN A 277 -19.73 34.33 -55.41
CA ASN A 277 -18.70 33.64 -56.18
C ASN A 277 -17.35 33.63 -55.44
N TYR A 278 -16.88 32.44 -55.06
CA TYR A 278 -15.63 32.20 -54.36
C TYR A 278 -14.53 31.66 -55.31
N THR A 279 -14.61 31.91 -56.62
CA THR A 279 -13.57 31.57 -57.63
C THR A 279 -12.18 32.10 -57.35
N SER A 280 -12.03 33.13 -56.51
CA SER A 280 -10.70 33.57 -56.06
C SER A 280 -9.99 32.59 -55.12
N THR A 281 -10.63 31.48 -54.72
CA THR A 281 -10.06 30.51 -53.78
C THR A 281 -10.39 29.05 -54.15
N TYR A 282 -11.65 28.73 -54.46
CA TYR A 282 -12.08 27.32 -54.62
C TYR A 282 -13.10 27.06 -55.76
N GLU A 283 -13.28 27.98 -56.71
CA GLU A 283 -14.24 27.87 -57.83
C GLU A 283 -15.70 27.55 -57.46
N TYR A 284 -16.06 27.73 -56.18
CA TYR A 284 -17.39 27.45 -55.66
C TYR A 284 -18.32 28.68 -55.72
N LEU A 285 -19.60 28.43 -55.99
CA LEU A 285 -20.63 29.46 -56.14
C LEU A 285 -21.81 29.13 -55.21
N ALA A 286 -21.80 29.71 -54.00
CA ALA A 286 -22.86 29.45 -53.04
C ALA A 286 -24.14 30.20 -53.46
N LYS A 287 -25.25 29.46 -53.59
CA LYS A 287 -26.57 30.01 -53.94
C LYS A 287 -27.62 29.58 -52.91
N GLY A 288 -28.31 30.54 -52.30
CA GLY A 288 -29.33 30.28 -51.27
C GLY A 288 -28.77 29.72 -49.94
N PRO A 289 -29.63 29.37 -48.98
CA PRO A 289 -29.22 28.86 -47.66
C PRO A 289 -28.24 27.69 -47.67
N HIS A 290 -27.24 27.77 -46.80
CA HIS A 290 -26.28 26.71 -46.46
C HIS A 290 -26.07 26.64 -44.94
N SER A 291 -25.91 25.42 -44.42
CA SER A 291 -25.49 25.16 -43.04
C SER A 291 -24.32 24.18 -43.06
N SER A 292 -23.29 24.47 -42.25
CA SER A 292 -22.16 23.56 -42.05
C SER A 292 -22.44 22.63 -40.88
N LEU A 293 -21.93 21.40 -40.95
CA LEU A 293 -22.17 20.36 -39.96
C LEU A 293 -20.83 19.75 -39.54
N LEU A 294 -20.69 19.55 -38.23
CA LEU A 294 -19.49 19.08 -37.53
C LEU A 294 -19.90 17.93 -36.60
N LYS A 295 -19.07 16.91 -36.45
CA LYS A 295 -19.29 15.79 -35.52
C LYS A 295 -17.99 15.49 -34.79
N PHE A 296 -17.99 15.68 -33.47
CA PHE A 296 -16.84 15.46 -32.60
C PHE A 296 -17.02 14.19 -31.77
N ASP A 297 -15.94 13.45 -31.57
CA ASP A 297 -15.85 12.23 -30.78
C ASP A 297 -15.82 12.55 -29.27
N LEU A 298 -16.78 12.04 -28.51
CA LEU A 298 -16.78 12.15 -27.05
C LEU A 298 -16.31 10.86 -26.36
N SER A 299 -16.18 9.73 -27.08
CA SER A 299 -15.84 8.42 -26.51
C SER A 299 -14.42 8.33 -25.91
N ALA A 300 -13.58 9.32 -26.20
CA ALA A 300 -12.26 9.51 -25.63
C ALA A 300 -12.22 10.40 -24.37
N LEU A 301 -13.37 10.96 -23.93
CA LEU A 301 -13.45 11.67 -22.66
C LEU A 301 -13.46 10.66 -21.50
N PRO A 302 -12.72 10.92 -20.40
CA PRO A 302 -12.85 10.11 -19.20
C PRO A 302 -14.19 10.39 -18.51
N ASN A 303 -14.74 9.37 -17.84
CA ASN A 303 -16.01 9.46 -17.10
C ASN A 303 -15.81 10.08 -15.70
N THR A 304 -15.08 11.21 -15.65
CA THR A 304 -14.57 11.87 -14.44
C THR A 304 -15.17 13.27 -14.28
N GLY A 305 -16.18 13.37 -13.41
CA GLY A 305 -16.77 14.64 -12.99
C GLY A 305 -17.55 15.42 -14.08
N PRO A 306 -17.92 16.68 -13.81
CA PRO A 306 -18.75 17.47 -14.71
C PRO A 306 -17.94 18.27 -15.75
N VAL A 307 -18.53 18.44 -16.94
CA VAL A 307 -18.11 19.40 -17.96
C VAL A 307 -18.35 20.82 -17.44
N VAL A 308 -17.28 21.56 -17.17
CA VAL A 308 -17.32 22.96 -16.71
C VAL A 308 -17.26 23.96 -17.87
N ASN A 309 -16.68 23.58 -19.01
CA ASN A 309 -16.62 24.40 -20.22
C ASN A 309 -16.61 23.54 -21.49
N ALA A 310 -17.14 24.08 -22.59
CA ALA A 310 -17.02 23.50 -23.92
C ALA A 310 -16.76 24.61 -24.95
N ALA A 311 -15.69 24.44 -25.74
CA ALA A 311 -15.12 25.46 -26.61
C ALA A 311 -14.91 24.94 -28.04
N LEU A 312 -15.71 25.42 -28.98
CA LEU A 312 -15.53 25.14 -30.42
C LEU A 312 -14.58 26.18 -31.04
N LYS A 313 -13.53 25.73 -31.73
CA LYS A 313 -12.56 26.56 -32.45
C LYS A 313 -12.81 26.46 -33.96
N LEU A 314 -13.11 27.59 -34.60
CA LEU A 314 -13.33 27.69 -36.06
C LEU A 314 -12.46 28.79 -36.67
N VAL A 315 -11.75 28.50 -37.75
CA VAL A 315 -11.00 29.50 -38.52
C VAL A 315 -11.77 29.88 -39.79
N ARG A 316 -12.25 31.13 -39.85
CA ARG A 316 -12.89 31.74 -41.03
C ARG A 316 -11.83 32.33 -41.95
N PHE A 317 -11.93 32.16 -43.27
CA PHE A 317 -10.97 32.78 -44.22
C PHE A 317 -11.60 33.75 -45.23
N ASP A 318 -12.87 33.54 -45.61
CA ASP A 318 -13.66 34.52 -46.34
C ASP A 318 -15.06 34.64 -45.71
N GLY A 319 -15.83 35.62 -46.15
CA GLY A 319 -17.21 35.80 -45.75
C GLY A 319 -17.67 37.19 -46.09
N PHE A 320 -18.66 37.31 -46.96
CA PHE A 320 -19.09 38.58 -47.51
C PHE A 320 -20.08 39.29 -46.60
N TYR A 321 -19.86 40.59 -46.46
CA TYR A 321 -20.69 41.54 -45.76
C TYR A 321 -21.35 42.47 -46.80
N CYS A 322 -22.57 42.94 -46.54
CA CYS A 322 -23.37 43.69 -47.52
C CYS A 322 -22.59 44.80 -48.26
N PRO A 323 -22.92 45.04 -49.55
CA PRO A 323 -22.24 46.06 -50.34
C PRO A 323 -22.39 47.46 -49.71
N LEU A 324 -21.36 48.29 -49.90
CA LEU A 324 -21.12 49.59 -49.23
C LEU A 324 -22.25 50.65 -49.37
N PHE A 325 -23.32 50.35 -50.11
CA PHE A 325 -24.48 51.23 -50.31
C PHE A 325 -25.58 51.04 -49.26
N MET A 326 -25.48 50.05 -48.36
CA MET A 326 -26.39 49.86 -47.22
C MET A 326 -25.66 50.04 -45.89
N ASN A 327 -26.28 50.78 -44.96
CA ASN A 327 -25.76 51.04 -43.59
C ASN A 327 -25.86 49.80 -42.67
N CYS A 328 -25.29 48.67 -43.09
CA CYS A 328 -25.40 47.40 -42.38
C CYS A 328 -24.56 47.31 -41.09
N GLN A 329 -23.76 48.34 -40.75
CA GLN A 329 -22.94 48.36 -39.53
C GLN A 329 -23.78 48.27 -38.24
N PHE A 330 -25.07 48.60 -38.32
CA PHE A 330 -26.04 48.47 -37.24
C PHE A 330 -26.81 47.14 -37.21
N LEU A 331 -26.67 46.28 -38.24
CA LEU A 331 -27.50 45.08 -38.42
C LEU A 331 -26.89 43.76 -37.91
N GLY A 332 -25.62 43.79 -37.46
CA GLY A 332 -25.01 42.78 -36.60
C GLY A 332 -25.12 41.34 -37.10
N PHE A 333 -24.39 41.01 -38.17
CA PHE A 333 -24.35 39.64 -38.71
C PHE A 333 -23.87 38.62 -37.67
N THR A 334 -24.70 37.62 -37.38
CA THR A 334 -24.38 36.51 -36.48
C THR A 334 -24.45 35.17 -37.20
N ASP A 335 -23.39 34.38 -37.00
CA ASP A 335 -23.47 32.93 -37.12
C ASP A 335 -23.91 32.36 -35.76
N ALA A 336 -24.58 31.20 -35.80
CA ALA A 336 -25.17 30.53 -34.64
C ALA A 336 -24.79 29.04 -34.65
N LEU A 337 -24.75 28.45 -33.47
CA LEU A 337 -24.45 27.03 -33.23
C LEU A 337 -25.69 26.34 -32.67
N ASP A 338 -26.09 25.24 -33.28
CA ASP A 338 -27.25 24.43 -32.93
C ASP A 338 -26.81 22.97 -32.70
N LEU A 339 -27.33 22.28 -31.68
CA LEU A 339 -27.17 20.83 -31.52
C LEU A 339 -28.08 20.11 -32.51
N VAL A 340 -27.57 19.07 -33.18
CA VAL A 340 -28.33 18.25 -34.12
C VAL A 340 -28.20 16.76 -33.81
N ASP A 341 -29.10 15.96 -34.38
CA ASP A 341 -28.96 14.50 -34.39
C ASP A 341 -27.61 14.06 -34.98
N GLY A 342 -27.04 12.98 -34.41
CA GLY A 342 -25.72 12.45 -34.75
C GLY A 342 -25.73 11.28 -35.74
N SER A 343 -26.90 10.78 -36.17
CA SER A 343 -27.01 9.53 -36.97
C SER A 343 -26.51 9.65 -38.42
N TRP A 344 -26.16 10.85 -38.88
CA TRP A 344 -25.65 11.09 -40.23
C TRP A 344 -24.17 10.70 -40.40
N SER A 345 -23.78 10.58 -41.67
CA SER A 345 -22.38 10.55 -42.12
C SER A 345 -22.18 11.54 -43.27
N ALA A 346 -21.02 12.19 -43.30
CA ALA A 346 -20.71 13.30 -44.19
C ALA A 346 -20.85 12.92 -45.67
N ASN A 347 -20.56 11.67 -46.05
CA ASN A 347 -20.61 11.19 -47.43
C ASN A 347 -22.04 10.85 -47.94
N ALA A 348 -22.98 10.60 -47.04
CA ALA A 348 -24.39 10.35 -47.38
C ALA A 348 -25.26 11.61 -47.27
N LEU A 349 -24.78 12.62 -46.54
CA LEU A 349 -25.56 13.81 -46.21
C LEU A 349 -25.93 14.65 -47.45
N THR A 350 -27.17 15.10 -47.48
CA THR A 350 -27.79 15.95 -48.52
C THR A 350 -28.85 16.82 -47.84
N TRP A 351 -29.28 17.94 -48.44
CA TRP A 351 -30.27 18.82 -47.81
C TRP A 351 -31.62 18.13 -47.53
N ARG A 352 -31.98 17.10 -48.31
CA ARG A 352 -33.20 16.31 -48.06
C ARG A 352 -33.14 15.44 -46.81
N HIS A 353 -31.93 15.17 -46.32
CA HIS A 353 -31.63 14.33 -45.16
C HIS A 353 -30.78 15.12 -44.15
N ALA A 354 -31.05 16.43 -44.03
CA ALA A 354 -30.49 17.26 -42.97
C ALA A 354 -30.93 16.71 -41.60
N PRO A 355 -30.02 16.64 -40.60
CA PRO A 355 -30.37 16.12 -39.29
C PRO A 355 -31.36 17.04 -38.56
N GLU A 356 -32.13 16.47 -37.64
CA GLU A 356 -33.05 17.23 -36.79
C GLU A 356 -32.26 18.12 -35.80
N VAL A 357 -32.74 19.34 -35.57
CA VAL A 357 -32.16 20.26 -34.57
C VAL A 357 -32.73 19.90 -33.20
N LEU A 358 -31.90 19.30 -32.35
CA LEU A 358 -32.26 18.87 -31.00
C LEU A 358 -32.32 20.06 -30.02
N GLN A 359 -31.38 21.00 -30.15
CA GLN A 359 -31.34 22.21 -29.32
C GLN A 359 -30.76 23.38 -30.12
N SER A 360 -31.59 24.39 -30.38
CA SER A 360 -31.17 25.58 -31.12
C SER A 360 -30.42 26.59 -30.24
N SER A 361 -29.56 27.40 -30.86
CA SER A 361 -28.88 28.55 -30.23
C SER A 361 -28.05 28.20 -28.99
N LEU A 362 -27.22 27.16 -29.07
CA LEU A 362 -26.16 26.89 -28.09
C LEU A 362 -25.26 28.12 -27.95
N ALA A 363 -24.82 28.70 -29.06
CA ALA A 363 -24.00 29.90 -29.09
C ALA A 363 -24.34 30.77 -30.31
N SER A 364 -23.96 32.04 -30.27
CA SER A 364 -23.90 32.90 -31.47
C SER A 364 -22.79 33.93 -31.33
N TRP A 365 -22.12 34.25 -32.44
CA TRP A 365 -20.99 35.19 -32.47
C TRP A 365 -21.13 36.18 -33.62
N ARG A 366 -20.60 37.39 -33.42
CA ARG A 366 -20.62 38.44 -34.45
C ARG A 366 -19.52 38.19 -35.47
N ILE A 367 -19.92 38.13 -36.74
CA ILE A 367 -19.02 37.97 -37.88
C ILE A 367 -18.32 39.32 -38.12
N ALA A 368 -17.19 39.53 -37.46
CA ALA A 368 -16.44 40.79 -37.51
C ALA A 368 -16.07 41.24 -38.94
N GLU A 369 -16.12 42.55 -39.13
CA GLU A 369 -15.80 43.28 -40.37
C GLU A 369 -14.30 43.19 -40.69
N GLY A 370 -13.97 42.98 -41.97
CA GLY A 370 -12.58 42.84 -42.43
C GLY A 370 -12.52 42.28 -43.86
N ALA A 371 -11.71 42.93 -44.72
CA ALA A 371 -11.51 42.45 -46.09
C ALA A 371 -10.55 41.25 -46.10
N ARG A 372 -11.00 40.14 -46.73
CA ARG A 372 -10.21 38.95 -47.14
C ARG A 372 -8.86 38.79 -46.41
N SER A 373 -8.95 38.42 -45.13
CA SER A 373 -7.79 38.21 -44.28
C SER A 373 -6.97 37.03 -44.81
N GLN A 374 -5.82 37.29 -45.41
CA GLN A 374 -4.97 36.25 -46.05
C GLN A 374 -4.43 35.20 -45.05
N GLY A 375 -4.48 35.49 -43.75
CA GLY A 375 -4.17 34.52 -42.68
C GLY A 375 -5.40 33.88 -42.02
N GLY A 376 -6.62 34.18 -42.47
CA GLY A 376 -7.86 33.81 -41.78
C GLY A 376 -8.06 34.54 -40.43
N ARG A 377 -9.11 34.14 -39.71
CA ARG A 377 -9.47 34.61 -38.36
C ARG A 377 -10.03 33.46 -37.53
N LEU A 378 -9.37 33.14 -36.43
CA LEU A 378 -9.86 32.21 -35.41
C LEU A 378 -11.05 32.83 -34.65
N TYR A 379 -12.04 31.99 -34.38
CA TYR A 379 -13.14 32.21 -33.45
C TYR A 379 -13.15 31.06 -32.44
N THR A 380 -12.95 31.38 -31.16
CA THR A 380 -13.24 30.46 -30.05
C THR A 380 -14.65 30.75 -29.57
N ILE A 381 -15.50 29.71 -29.56
CA ILE A 381 -16.93 29.81 -29.35
C ILE A 381 -17.26 29.00 -28.09
N THR A 382 -17.59 29.71 -27.00
CA THR A 382 -17.99 29.14 -25.70
C THR A 382 -19.34 29.70 -25.27
N SER A 383 -20.12 28.93 -24.53
CA SER A 383 -21.33 29.39 -23.85
C SER A 383 -21.80 28.38 -22.81
N ALA A 384 -22.57 28.84 -21.81
CA ALA A 384 -23.18 27.95 -20.83
C ALA A 384 -24.13 26.90 -21.46
N ALA A 385 -24.76 27.21 -22.60
CA ALA A 385 -25.63 26.26 -23.30
C ALA A 385 -24.85 25.24 -24.15
N LEU A 386 -23.65 25.58 -24.66
CA LEU A 386 -22.73 24.62 -25.28
C LEU A 386 -22.13 23.69 -24.22
N THR A 387 -21.71 24.24 -23.07
CA THR A 387 -21.29 23.46 -21.89
C THR A 387 -22.38 22.49 -21.44
N ALA A 388 -23.62 22.96 -21.25
CA ALA A 388 -24.73 22.12 -20.81
C ALA A 388 -25.13 21.04 -21.84
N ALA A 389 -25.01 21.33 -23.14
CA ALA A 389 -25.23 20.33 -24.19
C ALA A 389 -24.13 19.26 -24.21
N ALA A 390 -22.87 19.63 -23.95
CA ALA A 390 -21.77 18.67 -23.80
C ALA A 390 -21.95 17.81 -22.52
N GLN A 391 -22.28 18.43 -21.38
CA GLN A 391 -22.62 17.73 -20.13
C GLN A 391 -23.72 16.69 -20.36
N SER A 392 -24.83 17.08 -20.99
CA SER A 392 -25.97 16.18 -21.26
C SER A 392 -25.61 14.98 -22.14
N LEU A 393 -24.57 15.07 -22.97
CA LEU A 393 -24.11 13.97 -23.82
C LEU A 393 -23.16 13.04 -23.07
N VAL A 394 -22.25 13.59 -22.25
CA VAL A 394 -21.38 12.81 -21.35
C VAL A 394 -22.22 12.05 -20.31
N GLU A 395 -23.21 12.70 -19.69
CA GLU A 395 -24.17 12.06 -18.76
C GLU A 395 -25.02 10.94 -19.39
N THR A 396 -25.08 10.86 -20.73
CA THR A 396 -25.85 9.84 -21.45
C THR A 396 -24.99 8.84 -22.23
N ASP A 397 -23.66 8.83 -21.98
CA ASP A 397 -22.69 7.90 -22.59
C ASP A 397 -22.74 7.95 -24.14
N ALA A 398 -22.87 9.17 -24.68
CA ALA A 398 -23.09 9.38 -26.11
C ALA A 398 -21.77 9.55 -26.88
N ASP A 399 -21.47 8.62 -27.80
CA ASP A 399 -20.22 8.55 -28.59
C ASP A 399 -19.76 9.87 -29.24
N ALA A 400 -20.68 10.79 -29.58
CA ALA A 400 -20.38 11.97 -30.38
C ALA A 400 -21.31 13.17 -30.17
N MET A 401 -20.75 14.38 -30.26
CA MET A 401 -21.50 15.64 -30.34
C MET A 401 -21.61 16.11 -31.79
N ALA A 402 -22.83 16.20 -32.32
CA ALA A 402 -23.10 16.72 -33.66
C ALA A 402 -23.66 18.15 -33.62
N LEU A 403 -23.02 19.05 -34.35
CA LEU A 403 -23.25 20.50 -34.32
C LEU A 403 -23.54 21.05 -35.71
N SER A 404 -24.56 21.90 -35.83
CA SER A 404 -24.87 22.71 -37.00
C SER A 404 -24.40 24.16 -36.79
N VAL A 405 -23.64 24.69 -37.75
CA VAL A 405 -23.38 26.13 -37.86
C VAL A 405 -24.32 26.72 -38.91
N SER A 406 -25.17 27.63 -38.47
CA SER A 406 -26.14 28.37 -39.29
C SER A 406 -25.83 29.88 -39.26
N SER A 407 -26.43 30.67 -40.16
CA SER A 407 -26.29 32.13 -40.14
C SER A 407 -27.63 32.82 -40.29
N THR A 408 -27.89 33.82 -39.44
CA THR A 408 -29.17 34.55 -39.45
C THR A 408 -29.28 35.48 -40.65
N ARG A 409 -28.17 36.12 -41.03
CA ARG A 409 -28.05 37.09 -42.14
C ARG A 409 -26.71 37.04 -42.87
N GLY A 410 -25.72 36.32 -42.34
CA GLY A 410 -24.33 36.33 -42.80
C GLY A 410 -24.03 35.35 -43.92
N ARG A 411 -22.76 35.39 -44.33
CA ARG A 411 -22.12 34.46 -45.26
C ARG A 411 -20.68 34.25 -44.78
N SER A 412 -20.30 33.02 -44.47
CA SER A 412 -18.98 32.68 -43.91
C SER A 412 -18.41 31.44 -44.59
N LEU A 413 -17.11 31.47 -44.90
CA LEU A 413 -16.33 30.28 -45.25
C LEU A 413 -15.36 29.96 -44.11
N TYR A 414 -15.48 28.74 -43.59
CA TYR A 414 -14.59 28.16 -42.59
C TYR A 414 -13.76 27.03 -43.22
N TYR A 415 -12.59 26.73 -42.68
CA TYR A 415 -11.85 25.54 -43.12
C TYR A 415 -12.51 24.24 -42.65
N SER A 416 -12.22 23.13 -43.31
CA SER A 416 -12.75 21.79 -43.01
C SER A 416 -11.64 20.80 -42.60
N SER A 417 -12.02 19.61 -42.13
CA SER A 417 -11.13 18.44 -41.96
C SER A 417 -10.26 18.13 -43.19
N ARG A 418 -10.78 18.42 -44.39
CA ARG A 418 -10.11 18.19 -45.68
C ARG A 418 -9.06 19.27 -46.03
N HIS A 419 -8.93 20.32 -45.23
CA HIS A 419 -7.95 21.36 -45.47
C HIS A 419 -6.51 20.88 -45.21
N SER A 420 -5.53 21.40 -45.96
CA SER A 420 -4.12 20.98 -45.89
C SER A 420 -3.37 21.51 -44.67
N GLU A 421 -3.68 22.73 -44.23
CA GLU A 421 -3.16 23.30 -42.98
C GLU A 421 -4.02 22.78 -41.83
N ALA A 422 -3.43 21.93 -40.97
CA ALA A 422 -4.15 21.15 -39.95
C ALA A 422 -4.55 22.00 -38.73
N ASP A 423 -3.72 22.98 -38.37
CA ASP A 423 -3.92 24.01 -37.35
C ASP A 423 -5.13 24.92 -37.61
N ARG A 424 -5.69 24.88 -38.83
CA ARG A 424 -6.86 25.67 -39.23
C ARG A 424 -8.18 24.90 -39.20
N ARG A 425 -8.13 23.58 -39.00
CA ARG A 425 -9.31 22.71 -39.03
C ARG A 425 -10.25 23.01 -37.85
N PRO A 426 -11.54 22.64 -37.92
CA PRO A 426 -12.41 22.69 -36.75
C PRO A 426 -11.84 21.77 -35.66
N THR A 427 -11.62 22.32 -34.46
CA THR A 427 -11.31 21.54 -33.26
C THR A 427 -12.24 21.95 -32.14
N MET A 428 -12.48 21.06 -31.19
CA MET A 428 -13.29 21.37 -30.01
C MET A 428 -12.55 20.89 -28.76
N THR A 429 -12.68 21.67 -27.69
CA THR A 429 -12.11 21.35 -26.38
C THR A 429 -13.24 21.26 -25.37
N VAL A 430 -13.25 20.19 -24.57
CA VAL A 430 -14.20 19.97 -23.47
C VAL A 430 -13.39 20.01 -22.19
N THR A 431 -13.76 20.90 -21.27
CA THR A 431 -13.09 21.05 -19.98
C THR A 431 -13.87 20.26 -18.92
N LEU A 432 -13.27 19.22 -18.36
CA LEU A 432 -13.84 18.43 -17.26
C LEU A 432 -13.28 18.91 -15.91
N ARG A 433 -14.08 18.84 -14.85
CA ARG A 433 -13.60 19.02 -13.47
C ARG A 433 -13.40 17.68 -12.80
N GLU A 434 -12.15 17.30 -12.58
CA GLU A 434 -11.80 15.97 -12.11
C GLU A 434 -11.49 15.89 -10.61
N CYS A 435 -11.17 17.02 -9.96
CA CYS A 435 -11.13 17.11 -8.50
C CYS A 435 -12.11 18.14 -7.93
N THR A 436 -12.57 17.88 -6.70
CA THR A 436 -13.39 18.79 -5.90
C THR A 436 -12.47 19.68 -5.07
N GLN A 437 -12.82 20.97 -4.99
CA GLN A 437 -12.17 21.93 -4.09
C GLN A 437 -13.17 22.41 -3.04
N HIS A 438 -12.80 22.32 -1.76
CA HIS A 438 -13.63 22.76 -0.64
C HIS A 438 -12.86 23.78 0.21
N GLN A 439 -13.48 24.93 0.48
CA GLN A 439 -12.87 26.01 1.26
C GLN A 439 -13.33 25.96 2.73
N VAL A 440 -12.44 25.50 3.60
CA VAL A 440 -12.65 25.51 5.05
C VAL A 440 -12.29 26.88 5.62
N LEU A 441 -13.24 27.51 6.30
CA LEU A 441 -13.00 28.72 7.09
C LEU A 441 -12.61 28.34 8.53
N PRO A 442 -11.74 29.10 9.20
CA PRO A 442 -11.22 28.74 10.50
C PRO A 442 -12.28 28.86 11.61
N ASN A 443 -12.37 27.83 12.44
CA ASN A 443 -13.30 27.80 13.58
C ASN A 443 -12.80 28.66 14.76
N ALA A 444 -11.48 28.87 14.86
CA ALA A 444 -10.83 29.74 15.84
C ALA A 444 -9.56 30.40 15.27
N ASN A 445 -9.22 31.58 15.76
CA ASN A 445 -7.92 32.22 15.57
C ASN A 445 -7.49 32.96 16.85
N ALA A 446 -6.19 33.13 17.08
CA ALA A 446 -5.71 33.95 18.19
C ALA A 446 -4.30 34.50 17.97
N THR A 447 -4.03 35.72 18.43
CA THR A 447 -2.66 36.20 18.66
C THR A 447 -2.26 35.93 20.11
N VAL A 448 -0.97 35.77 20.37
CA VAL A 448 -0.37 35.83 21.71
C VAL A 448 0.88 36.70 21.68
N SER A 449 1.26 37.31 22.82
CA SER A 449 2.43 38.20 22.86
C SER A 449 3.20 38.14 24.18
N THR A 450 4.54 38.14 24.07
CA THR A 450 5.49 38.30 25.20
C THR A 450 5.31 39.58 26.00
N PHE A 451 4.72 40.64 25.42
CA PHE A 451 4.47 41.90 26.11
C PHE A 451 3.25 41.83 27.05
N GLU A 452 2.31 40.93 26.75
CA GLU A 452 1.07 40.72 27.52
C GLU A 452 0.87 39.21 27.78
N PRO A 453 1.81 38.54 28.47
CA PRO A 453 1.96 37.09 28.36
C PRO A 453 0.83 36.29 29.01
N ASP A 454 0.11 36.90 29.95
CA ASP A 454 -1.05 36.33 30.64
C ASP A 454 -2.39 36.90 30.12
N THR A 455 -2.38 37.66 29.02
CA THR A 455 -3.56 38.24 28.38
C THR A 455 -3.95 37.42 27.14
N PRO A 456 -5.22 37.00 26.99
CA PRO A 456 -5.71 36.40 25.75
C PRO A 456 -6.04 37.49 24.71
N LEU A 457 -5.49 37.36 23.50
CA LEU A 457 -5.68 38.30 22.39
C LEU A 457 -6.43 37.64 21.21
N GLY A 458 -7.37 36.73 21.52
CA GLY A 458 -7.99 35.84 20.53
C GLY A 458 -9.01 36.48 19.59
N GLU A 459 -9.97 37.24 20.12
CA GLU A 459 -11.16 37.71 19.38
C GLU A 459 -10.87 38.80 18.31
N GLY A 460 -9.59 39.01 17.96
CA GLY A 460 -9.12 40.04 17.04
C GLY A 460 -9.47 39.78 15.56
N GLY A 461 -9.92 40.83 14.88
CA GLY A 461 -10.08 40.86 13.41
C GLY A 461 -8.76 40.97 12.64
N GLY A 462 -7.64 41.16 13.33
CA GLY A 462 -6.28 41.08 12.82
C GLY A 462 -5.42 40.14 13.67
N LEU A 463 -4.44 39.51 13.04
CA LEU A 463 -3.54 38.49 13.60
C LEU A 463 -2.10 38.95 13.41
N ILE A 464 -1.30 38.98 14.48
CA ILE A 464 0.03 39.61 14.45
C ILE A 464 1.13 38.56 14.62
N ALA A 465 2.06 38.53 13.66
CA ALA A 465 3.37 37.91 13.85
C ALA A 465 4.44 39.03 13.86
N ASP A 466 5.20 39.13 14.95
CA ASP A 466 6.30 40.10 15.16
C ASP A 466 7.47 39.38 15.82
N ARG A 467 8.47 38.97 15.03
CA ARG A 467 9.71 38.31 15.50
C ARG A 467 9.47 37.30 16.64
N ASN A 468 10.22 37.46 17.73
CA ASN A 468 10.14 36.74 18.99
C ASN A 468 9.17 37.39 20.00
N ARG A 469 8.28 38.28 19.56
CA ARG A 469 7.40 39.06 20.44
C ARG A 469 5.95 38.62 20.38
N SER A 470 5.44 38.37 19.18
CA SER A 470 4.05 37.98 18.93
C SER A 470 3.97 36.93 17.83
N GLU A 471 3.06 35.98 18.01
CA GLU A 471 2.78 34.88 17.10
C GLU A 471 1.28 34.59 17.10
N PHE A 472 0.77 33.94 16.05
CA PHE A 472 -0.66 33.66 15.95
C PHE A 472 -0.99 32.23 15.53
N TYR A 473 -2.19 31.81 15.91
CA TYR A 473 -2.77 30.50 15.69
C TYR A 473 -4.03 30.61 14.84
N VAL A 474 -4.26 29.63 13.98
CA VAL A 474 -5.49 29.47 13.20
C VAL A 474 -5.86 27.98 13.20
N ARG A 475 -7.10 27.64 13.58
CA ARG A 475 -7.59 26.25 13.56
C ARG A 475 -8.72 26.08 12.56
N PHE A 476 -8.62 25.04 11.74
CA PHE A 476 -9.58 24.68 10.71
C PHE A 476 -10.31 23.37 11.08
N ASP A 477 -11.60 23.31 10.77
CA ASP A 477 -12.48 22.16 11.04
C ASP A 477 -12.87 21.51 9.71
N MET A 478 -12.40 20.28 9.50
CA MET A 478 -12.54 19.54 8.25
C MET A 478 -13.71 18.54 8.31
N SER A 479 -14.57 18.63 9.34
CA SER A 479 -15.71 17.73 9.56
C SER A 479 -16.78 17.78 8.46
N ASP A 480 -16.86 18.89 7.70
CA ASP A 480 -17.79 19.06 6.57
C ASP A 480 -17.36 18.30 5.29
N ILE A 481 -16.14 17.75 5.25
CA ILE A 481 -15.67 16.85 4.17
C ILE A 481 -16.22 15.43 4.41
N PRO A 482 -16.65 14.69 3.36
CA PRO A 482 -17.18 13.33 3.54
C PRO A 482 -16.22 12.34 4.23
N VAL A 483 -16.77 11.22 4.67
CA VAL A 483 -16.00 10.10 5.24
C VAL A 483 -15.50 9.19 4.12
N GLY A 484 -14.22 8.80 4.17
CA GLY A 484 -13.58 8.00 3.11
C GLY A 484 -13.23 8.78 1.83
N THR A 485 -13.14 10.11 1.92
CA THR A 485 -12.61 10.97 0.84
C THR A 485 -11.08 10.98 0.88
N THR A 486 -10.42 10.68 -0.23
CA THR A 486 -8.96 10.78 -0.34
C THR A 486 -8.56 12.22 -0.64
N LEU A 487 -7.77 12.85 0.23
CA LEU A 487 -7.20 14.17 -0.05
C LEU A 487 -6.09 14.06 -1.12
N ALA A 488 -6.16 14.94 -2.12
CA ALA A 488 -5.18 15.10 -3.18
C ALA A 488 -4.42 16.43 -3.11
N GLY A 489 -4.78 17.35 -2.21
CA GLY A 489 -4.01 18.58 -1.99
C GLY A 489 -4.55 19.47 -0.87
N ALA A 490 -3.72 20.35 -0.35
CA ALA A 490 -4.08 21.32 0.67
C ALA A 490 -3.37 22.66 0.47
N GLN A 491 -4.12 23.76 0.44
CA GLN A 491 -3.60 25.11 0.24
C GLN A 491 -4.08 26.06 1.33
N LEU A 492 -3.15 26.63 2.11
CA LEU A 492 -3.46 27.66 3.10
C LEU A 492 -3.39 29.04 2.43
N GLN A 493 -4.46 29.82 2.56
CA GLN A 493 -4.52 31.20 2.09
C GLN A 493 -4.59 32.16 3.28
N LEU A 494 -3.71 33.18 3.28
CA LEU A 494 -3.61 34.23 4.30
C LEU A 494 -3.58 35.61 3.62
N ALA A 495 -4.41 36.55 4.06
CA ALA A 495 -4.33 37.93 3.58
C ALA A 495 -3.53 38.82 4.55
N VAL A 496 -2.55 39.53 4.03
CA VAL A 496 -1.78 40.57 4.72
C VAL A 496 -2.55 41.88 4.66
N THR A 497 -2.73 42.51 5.81
CA THR A 497 -3.43 43.80 5.96
C THR A 497 -2.50 44.95 6.34
N ASP A 498 -1.37 44.66 6.98
CA ASP A 498 -0.31 45.64 7.32
C ASP A 498 1.07 44.96 7.42
N VAL A 499 2.16 45.70 7.20
CA VAL A 499 3.55 45.20 7.24
C VAL A 499 4.47 46.24 7.90
N GLU A 500 5.12 45.87 9.01
CA GLU A 500 6.14 46.69 9.65
C GLU A 500 7.53 46.08 9.40
N SER A 501 8.30 46.69 8.49
CA SER A 501 9.71 46.34 8.33
C SER A 501 10.57 46.97 9.42
N PHE A 502 11.40 46.15 10.03
CA PHE A 502 12.43 46.56 11.00
C PHE A 502 13.84 46.50 10.41
N GLY A 503 13.94 46.29 9.09
CA GLY A 503 15.20 46.22 8.34
C GLY A 503 15.83 44.82 8.28
N GLY A 504 15.06 43.77 8.55
CA GLY A 504 15.44 42.38 8.31
C GLY A 504 14.83 41.81 7.02
N GLU A 505 14.95 40.49 6.85
CA GLU A 505 14.16 39.76 5.87
C GLU A 505 12.72 39.54 6.39
N ALA A 506 11.73 39.84 5.55
CA ALA A 506 10.31 39.69 5.87
C ALA A 506 9.85 38.23 5.82
N ARG A 507 10.58 37.35 6.52
CA ARG A 507 10.41 35.89 6.57
C ARG A 507 9.41 35.47 7.65
N PHE A 508 8.50 34.61 7.25
CA PHE A 508 7.48 33.97 8.09
C PHE A 508 7.52 32.45 7.88
N SER A 509 7.21 31.69 8.93
CA SER A 509 7.03 30.24 8.84
C SER A 509 5.63 29.82 9.27
N VAL A 510 5.20 28.66 8.79
CA VAL A 510 3.99 27.96 9.24
C VAL A 510 4.42 26.67 9.95
N ASP A 511 4.01 26.51 11.20
CA ASP A 511 4.27 25.31 12.01
C ASP A 511 2.96 24.57 12.31
N TYR A 512 3.03 23.26 12.50
CA TYR A 512 1.93 22.41 12.98
C TYR A 512 1.97 22.25 14.51
N LEU A 513 0.80 22.00 15.13
CA LEU A 513 0.65 21.73 16.55
C LEU A 513 -0.23 20.50 16.81
N VAL A 514 0.31 19.57 17.58
CA VAL A 514 -0.35 18.30 17.96
C VAL A 514 -1.50 18.51 18.95
N ASP A 515 -1.51 19.63 19.69
CA ASP A 515 -2.55 19.93 20.67
C ASP A 515 -3.54 21.00 20.17
N ASP A 516 -4.71 20.55 19.74
CA ASP A 516 -5.85 21.38 19.37
C ASP A 516 -6.61 21.96 20.59
N VAL A 517 -6.25 21.63 21.84
CA VAL A 517 -6.96 22.03 23.08
C VAL A 517 -6.59 23.45 23.52
N TRP A 518 -6.89 24.41 22.64
CA TRP A 518 -6.83 25.84 22.94
C TRP A 518 -8.12 26.56 22.55
N GLY A 519 -8.32 27.75 23.14
CA GLY A 519 -9.50 28.59 22.94
C GLY A 519 -9.14 30.07 22.98
N GLU A 520 -9.81 30.86 22.15
CA GLU A 520 -9.48 32.27 21.86
C GLU A 520 -9.50 33.17 23.11
N SER A 521 -10.39 32.89 24.05
CA SER A 521 -10.55 33.64 25.31
C SER A 521 -9.69 33.10 26.46
N SER A 522 -8.86 32.07 26.21
CA SER A 522 -8.05 31.40 27.25
C SER A 522 -6.59 31.14 26.87
N VAL A 523 -6.23 31.21 25.57
CA VAL A 523 -4.85 31.10 25.11
C VAL A 523 -4.10 32.42 25.32
N THR A 524 -2.95 32.35 25.96
CA THR A 524 -2.05 33.47 26.29
C THR A 524 -0.61 33.01 26.00
N TYR A 525 0.37 33.92 25.96
CA TYR A 525 1.75 33.51 25.67
C TYR A 525 2.31 32.47 26.66
N THR A 526 1.92 32.59 27.94
CA THR A 526 2.33 31.70 29.05
C THR A 526 1.77 30.28 28.96
N ASN A 527 0.61 30.06 28.31
CA ASN A 527 -0.06 28.75 28.23
C ASN A 527 -0.31 28.24 26.80
N ARG A 528 0.22 28.93 25.78
CA ARG A 528 0.07 28.55 24.38
C ARG A 528 0.65 27.15 24.09
N PRO A 529 0.09 26.39 23.14
CA PRO A 529 0.70 25.13 22.71
C PRO A 529 2.04 25.39 22.01
N ASP A 530 3.04 24.55 22.30
CA ASP A 530 4.31 24.55 21.58
C ASP A 530 4.16 23.91 20.20
N ALA A 531 4.91 24.42 19.21
CA ALA A 531 4.98 23.83 17.88
C ALA A 531 5.62 22.44 17.90
N HIS A 532 5.16 21.55 17.03
CA HIS A 532 5.62 20.16 16.96
C HIS A 532 6.07 19.78 15.54
N GLY A 533 7.12 18.96 15.44
CA GLY A 533 7.62 18.45 14.16
C GLY A 533 8.47 19.46 13.39
N ARG A 534 8.29 19.52 12.06
CA ARG A 534 9.03 20.38 11.13
C ARG A 534 8.23 21.61 10.70
N GLU A 535 8.96 22.64 10.28
CA GLU A 535 8.47 23.80 9.53
C GLU A 535 7.67 23.29 8.29
N LEU A 536 6.37 23.61 8.20
CA LEU A 536 5.52 23.14 7.07
C LEU A 536 5.80 23.95 5.80
N ALA A 537 6.00 25.26 5.98
CA ALA A 537 6.20 26.19 4.88
C ALA A 537 6.93 27.45 5.35
N VAL A 538 7.58 28.11 4.39
CA VAL A 538 8.24 29.41 4.54
C VAL A 538 7.72 30.33 3.45
N PHE A 539 7.42 31.57 3.81
CA PHE A 539 7.14 32.62 2.83
C PHE A 539 7.83 33.93 3.21
N ASN A 540 8.05 34.79 2.22
CA ASN A 540 8.64 36.11 2.39
C ASN A 540 7.72 37.17 1.78
N LEU A 541 7.54 38.31 2.46
CA LEU A 541 6.76 39.43 1.92
C LEU A 541 7.62 40.33 1.04
N GLN A 542 7.03 40.87 -0.03
CA GLN A 542 7.73 41.77 -0.95
C GLN A 542 7.83 43.19 -0.36
N GLN A 543 8.98 43.54 0.24
CA GLN A 543 9.32 44.91 0.65
C GLN A 543 9.54 45.84 -0.57
N GLY A 544 8.48 46.14 -1.34
CA GLY A 544 8.50 47.09 -2.46
C GLY A 544 8.11 48.52 -2.04
N ASP A 545 8.45 49.53 -2.86
CA ASP A 545 8.28 50.97 -2.57
C ASP A 545 6.84 51.42 -2.20
N ALA A 546 5.83 50.61 -2.49
CA ALA A 546 4.54 50.62 -1.81
C ALA A 546 3.79 49.29 -2.07
N PRO A 547 3.62 48.38 -1.10
CA PRO A 547 2.77 47.21 -1.29
C PRO A 547 1.31 47.66 -1.43
N THR A 548 0.61 47.15 -2.44
CA THR A 548 -0.82 47.43 -2.66
C THR A 548 -1.66 46.56 -1.74
N LEU A 549 -1.59 46.83 -0.43
CA LEU A 549 -2.34 46.08 0.58
C LEU A 549 -3.86 46.30 0.43
N PRO A 550 -4.70 45.27 0.69
CA PRO A 550 -4.32 43.95 1.18
C PRO A 550 -3.68 43.06 0.10
N GLU A 551 -2.65 42.30 0.48
CA GLU A 551 -2.02 41.26 -0.35
C GLU A 551 -2.52 39.87 0.10
N THR A 552 -2.62 38.91 -0.81
CA THR A 552 -3.07 37.54 -0.47
C THR A 552 -2.02 36.52 -0.85
N ILE A 553 -1.55 35.78 0.15
CA ILE A 553 -0.53 34.74 0.04
C ILE A 553 -1.25 33.40 -0.05
N THR A 554 -0.84 32.56 -1.00
CA THR A 554 -1.25 31.14 -1.06
C THR A 554 -0.03 30.29 -0.77
N ILE A 555 -0.18 29.37 0.17
CA ILE A 555 0.87 28.51 0.72
C ILE A 555 0.47 27.08 0.36
N ASP A 556 1.26 26.49 -0.53
CA ASP A 556 1.11 25.13 -1.03
C ASP A 556 2.47 24.46 -0.87
N SER A 557 2.55 23.42 -0.05
CA SER A 557 3.79 22.70 0.23
C SER A 557 3.50 21.24 0.59
N ILE A 558 4.46 20.37 0.26
CA ILE A 558 4.44 18.94 0.59
C ILE A 558 4.15 18.75 2.08
N HIS A 559 4.84 19.50 2.97
CA HIS A 559 4.67 19.33 4.42
C HIS A 559 3.35 19.88 4.97
N LEU A 560 2.76 20.91 4.34
CA LEU A 560 1.40 21.31 4.66
C LEU A 560 0.40 20.22 4.25
N PHE A 561 0.58 19.62 3.08
CA PHE A 561 -0.31 18.55 2.58
C PHE A 561 -0.18 17.25 3.39
N GLU A 562 1.03 16.82 3.74
CA GLU A 562 1.29 15.71 4.68
C GLU A 562 0.53 15.93 6.01
N ALA A 563 0.78 17.07 6.67
CA ALA A 563 0.19 17.37 7.98
C ALA A 563 -1.34 17.52 7.92
N VAL A 564 -1.89 18.13 6.86
CA VAL A 564 -3.34 18.21 6.67
C VAL A 564 -3.95 16.82 6.45
N THR A 565 -3.27 15.92 5.75
CA THR A 565 -3.75 14.55 5.49
C THR A 565 -3.72 13.70 6.76
N GLU A 566 -2.62 13.71 7.52
CA GLU A 566 -2.51 13.07 8.84
C GLU A 566 -3.65 13.52 9.77
N ARG A 567 -3.90 14.83 9.83
CA ARG A 567 -4.97 15.41 10.66
C ARG A 567 -6.37 15.15 10.15
N PHE A 568 -6.55 14.95 8.85
CA PHE A 568 -7.84 14.62 8.28
C PHE A 568 -8.32 13.22 8.67
N GLU A 569 -7.42 12.24 8.65
CA GLU A 569 -7.74 10.87 9.07
C GLU A 569 -7.82 10.72 10.61
N ALA A 570 -7.00 11.46 11.36
CA ALA A 570 -6.98 11.37 12.83
C ALA A 570 -8.20 12.03 13.50
N ASP A 571 -8.33 13.37 13.42
CA ASP A 571 -9.28 14.15 14.24
C ASP A 571 -10.15 15.13 13.42
N ARG A 572 -9.88 15.27 12.11
CA ARG A 572 -10.52 16.26 11.20
C ARG A 572 -10.34 17.71 11.66
N SER A 573 -9.29 17.99 12.41
CA SER A 573 -8.96 19.32 12.94
C SER A 573 -7.47 19.58 12.80
N ILE A 574 -7.10 20.77 12.34
CA ILE A 574 -5.69 21.21 12.28
C ILE A 574 -5.54 22.64 12.80
N THR A 575 -4.74 22.80 13.86
CA THR A 575 -4.17 24.08 14.25
C THR A 575 -2.84 24.32 13.53
N LEU A 576 -2.69 25.52 12.98
CA LEU A 576 -1.45 26.04 12.40
C LEU A 576 -0.99 27.27 13.20
N ARG A 577 0.31 27.38 13.45
CA ARG A 577 0.98 28.53 14.08
C ARG A 577 1.77 29.27 13.02
N ILE A 578 1.72 30.60 13.05
CA ILE A 578 2.51 31.46 12.18
C ILE A 578 3.41 32.33 13.05
N VAL A 579 4.71 32.29 12.78
CA VAL A 579 5.74 33.13 13.42
C VAL A 579 6.48 33.96 12.36
N ALA A 580 7.11 35.05 12.79
CA ALA A 580 7.97 35.89 11.97
C ALA A 580 9.41 35.81 12.48
N THR A 581 10.42 35.94 11.61
CA THR A 581 11.83 35.86 12.03
C THR A 581 12.43 37.22 12.38
N GLU A 582 12.39 38.20 11.46
CA GLU A 582 13.09 39.50 11.63
C GLU A 582 12.19 40.75 11.53
N ASP A 583 11.06 40.67 10.83
CA ASP A 583 10.07 41.76 10.67
C ASP A 583 8.75 41.45 11.40
N ALA A 584 7.72 42.28 11.18
CA ALA A 584 6.35 42.00 11.60
C ALA A 584 5.31 42.23 10.47
N ALA A 585 4.19 41.51 10.55
CA ALA A 585 3.02 41.76 9.71
C ALA A 585 1.71 41.48 10.46
N THR A 586 0.66 42.20 10.07
CA THR A 586 -0.72 41.94 10.52
C THR A 586 -1.51 41.29 9.38
N PHE A 587 -2.00 40.09 9.63
CA PHE A 587 -2.87 39.33 8.73
C PHE A 587 -4.34 39.51 9.14
N ALA A 588 -5.28 39.28 8.23
CA ALA A 588 -6.70 39.29 8.57
C ALA A 588 -7.08 38.07 9.43
N GLY A 589 -7.92 38.28 10.46
CA GLY A 589 -8.47 37.22 11.32
C GLY A 589 -9.82 36.67 10.82
N ARG A 590 -10.35 35.62 11.45
CA ARG A 590 -11.62 34.99 11.02
C ARG A 590 -12.84 35.93 11.13
N THR A 591 -12.75 36.92 12.02
CA THR A 591 -13.77 37.94 12.25
C THR A 591 -13.60 39.18 11.35
N HIS A 592 -12.62 39.20 10.44
CA HIS A 592 -12.33 40.33 9.56
C HIS A 592 -13.57 40.76 8.76
N ALA A 593 -13.74 42.08 8.58
CA ALA A 593 -14.96 42.69 8.06
C ALA A 593 -15.21 42.37 6.57
N ASP A 594 -14.14 42.35 5.77
CA ASP A 594 -14.18 41.73 4.45
C ASP A 594 -13.98 40.22 4.61
N ALA A 595 -14.93 39.44 4.07
CA ALA A 595 -14.90 37.98 4.13
C ALA A 595 -13.90 37.36 3.14
N THR A 596 -13.56 38.06 2.06
CA THR A 596 -12.62 37.57 1.02
C THR A 596 -11.17 37.59 1.46
N LEU A 597 -10.86 38.28 2.56
CA LEU A 597 -9.52 38.36 3.15
C LEU A 597 -9.31 37.39 4.31
N ARG A 598 -10.33 36.63 4.71
CA ARG A 598 -10.23 35.73 5.87
C ARG A 598 -9.28 34.56 5.57
N PRO A 599 -8.55 34.04 6.58
CA PRO A 599 -7.77 32.82 6.39
C PRO A 599 -8.66 31.71 5.86
N THR A 600 -8.18 30.92 4.91
CA THR A 600 -8.94 29.85 4.27
C THR A 600 -8.01 28.67 4.02
N LEU A 601 -8.43 27.46 4.39
CA LEU A 601 -7.76 26.22 4.01
C LEU A 601 -8.56 25.58 2.88
N THR A 602 -8.01 25.57 1.67
CA THR A 602 -8.63 24.90 0.52
C THR A 602 -8.14 23.46 0.48
N LEU A 603 -9.06 22.52 0.65
CA LEU A 603 -8.82 21.09 0.51
C LEU A 603 -9.20 20.66 -0.91
N ILE A 604 -8.33 19.86 -1.52
CA ILE A 604 -8.52 19.30 -2.86
C ILE A 604 -8.64 17.78 -2.70
N TYR A 605 -9.64 17.17 -3.32
CA TYR A 605 -9.90 15.73 -3.23
C TYR A 605 -10.63 15.19 -4.46
N GLU A 606 -10.57 13.86 -4.63
CA GLU A 606 -11.15 13.11 -5.75
C GLU A 606 -12.20 12.10 -5.26
#